data_AF-A0A836CEE3-F1
#
_entry.id   AF-A0A836CEE3-F1
#
_cell.length_a   1.000
_cell.length_b   1.000
_cell.length_c   1.000
_cell.angle_alpha   90.00
_cell.angle_beta   90.00
_cell.angle_gamma   90.00
#
_symmetry.space_group_name_H-M   'P 1'
#
loop_
_entity.id
_entity.type
_entity.pdbx_description
1 polymer ?
#
loop_
_entity_poly.entity_id
_entity_poly.type
_entity_poly.pdbx_seq_one_letter_code
_entity_poly.pdbx_strand_id
1 'polypeptide(L)'
;ERLWAQCDACRKWRQLPKHVSATQLPAKWYCKMNATDDTQHGSCDDPEEPFAEQRSPAVPQSEPLHLRRRVETREATLRTFCGSWARRLALEEHASARNSAQESGGRAGGMMWVQCSACSKWRYIWCNATTAAAERWFCVQNTYDESMASCSAPQE
;
A
#
# COMPACT_ATOMS: atom_id res chain seq x y z
N GLU A 1 24.80 -10.08 -9.39
CA GLU A 1 23.45 -10.21 -8.80
C GLU A 1 23.20 -11.68 -8.48
N ARG A 2 22.24 -12.01 -7.61
CA ARG A 2 21.86 -13.41 -7.33
C ARG A 2 20.68 -13.77 -8.22
N LEU A 3 20.83 -14.78 -9.06
CA LEU A 3 19.78 -15.29 -9.95
C LEU A 3 18.99 -16.38 -9.23
N TRP A 4 17.69 -16.44 -9.51
CA TRP A 4 16.77 -17.41 -8.93
C TRP A 4 15.92 -18.00 -10.04
N ALA A 5 15.59 -19.29 -9.93
CA ALA A 5 14.62 -19.95 -10.81
C ALA A 5 13.50 -20.57 -9.99
N GLN A 6 12.28 -20.48 -10.52
CA GLN A 6 11.12 -21.19 -9.97
C GLN A 6 11.03 -22.58 -10.61
N CYS A 7 10.83 -23.60 -9.78
CA CYS A 7 10.59 -24.95 -10.26
C CYS A 7 9.18 -25.11 -10.84
N ASP A 8 9.06 -25.60 -12.07
CA ASP A 8 7.76 -25.85 -12.72
C ASP A 8 6.94 -26.99 -12.07
N ALA A 9 7.56 -27.85 -11.25
CA ALA A 9 6.88 -28.97 -10.59
C ALA A 9 6.35 -28.61 -9.19
N CYS A 10 7.18 -28.01 -8.34
CA CYS A 10 6.83 -27.73 -6.93
C CYS A 10 6.64 -26.24 -6.62
N ARG A 11 6.90 -25.36 -7.60
CA ARG A 11 6.82 -23.88 -7.50
C ARG A 11 7.75 -23.23 -6.48
N LYS A 12 8.68 -23.98 -5.89
CA LYS A 12 9.73 -23.45 -5.01
C LYS A 12 10.78 -22.68 -5.79
N TRP A 13 11.34 -21.66 -5.16
CA TRP A 13 12.46 -20.87 -5.66
C TRP A 13 13.80 -21.47 -5.25
N ARG A 14 14.73 -21.51 -6.20
CA ARG A 14 16.07 -22.05 -6.01
C ARG A 14 17.10 -21.00 -6.44
N GLN A 15 18.08 -20.74 -5.61
CA GLN A 15 19.19 -19.88 -5.99
C GLN A 15 20.04 -20.59 -7.04
N LEU A 16 20.34 -19.89 -8.13
CA LEU A 16 21.20 -20.40 -9.17
C LEU A 16 22.66 -20.00 -8.94
N PRO A 17 23.62 -20.84 -9.36
CA PRO A 17 25.03 -20.50 -9.34
C PRO A 17 25.33 -19.24 -10.14
N LYS A 18 26.35 -18.49 -9.73
CA LYS A 18 26.74 -17.22 -10.37
C LYS A 18 27.14 -17.36 -11.85
N HIS A 19 27.50 -18.56 -12.29
CA HIS A 19 27.91 -18.81 -13.67
C HIS A 19 26.72 -19.08 -14.61
N VAL A 20 25.52 -19.29 -14.09
CA VAL A 20 24.31 -19.49 -14.89
C VAL A 20 23.72 -18.13 -15.27
N SER A 21 23.46 -17.93 -16.57
CA SER A 21 22.80 -16.72 -17.08
C SER A 21 21.29 -16.93 -17.24
N ALA A 22 20.49 -15.89 -16.98
CA ALA A 22 19.05 -15.90 -17.22
C ALA A 22 18.68 -16.22 -18.67
N THR A 23 19.52 -15.82 -19.64
CA THR A 23 19.31 -16.08 -21.08
C THR A 23 19.59 -17.53 -21.49
N GLN A 24 20.26 -18.30 -20.65
CA GLN A 24 20.61 -19.70 -20.93
C GLN A 24 19.68 -20.69 -20.22
N LEU A 25 18.75 -20.18 -19.39
CA LEU A 25 17.77 -21.02 -18.71
C LEU A 25 16.77 -21.58 -19.73
N PRO A 26 16.48 -22.89 -19.67
CA PRO A 26 15.42 -23.47 -20.49
C PRO A 26 14.06 -22.88 -20.14
N ALA A 27 13.10 -22.98 -21.06
CA ALA A 27 11.73 -22.52 -20.83
C ALA A 27 11.01 -23.21 -19.66
N LYS A 28 11.44 -24.43 -19.29
CA LYS A 28 11.00 -25.14 -18.10
C LYS A 28 12.19 -25.52 -17.24
N TRP A 29 12.12 -25.25 -15.95
CA TRP A 29 13.20 -25.48 -14.99
C TRP A 29 12.71 -26.28 -13.78
N TYR A 30 13.55 -27.17 -13.25
CA TYR A 30 13.17 -28.07 -12.16
C TYR A 30 14.29 -28.17 -11.12
N CYS A 31 13.95 -28.44 -9.85
CA CYS A 31 14.93 -28.56 -8.76
C CYS A 31 16.08 -29.54 -9.07
N LYS A 32 15.79 -30.65 -9.77
CA LYS A 32 16.80 -31.64 -10.19
C LYS A 32 17.90 -31.05 -11.09
N MET A 33 17.63 -29.94 -11.75
CA MET A 33 18.60 -29.22 -12.58
C MET A 33 19.57 -28.38 -11.73
N ASN A 34 19.28 -28.20 -10.44
CA ASN A 34 20.17 -27.58 -9.46
C ASN A 34 21.00 -28.61 -8.69
N ALA A 35 20.73 -29.92 -8.83
CA ALA A 35 21.31 -30.96 -7.98
C ALA A 35 22.83 -31.11 -8.12
N THR A 36 23.41 -30.64 -9.23
CA THR A 36 24.87 -30.63 -9.47
C THR A 36 25.58 -29.56 -8.67
N ASP A 37 24.91 -28.43 -8.44
CA ASP A 37 25.52 -27.23 -7.85
C ASP A 37 25.06 -27.00 -6.41
N ASP A 38 23.86 -27.47 -6.07
CA ASP A 38 23.27 -27.37 -4.75
C ASP A 38 22.54 -28.67 -4.38
N THR A 39 23.23 -29.49 -3.58
CA THR A 39 22.71 -30.77 -3.11
C THR A 39 21.64 -30.64 -2.02
N GLN A 40 21.53 -29.46 -1.38
CA GLN A 40 20.53 -29.22 -0.34
C GLN A 40 19.21 -28.72 -0.91
N HIS A 41 19.20 -28.28 -2.18
CA HIS A 41 18.04 -27.73 -2.86
C HIS A 41 17.85 -28.33 -4.27
N GLY A 42 18.41 -29.51 -4.49
CA GLY A 42 18.41 -30.26 -5.75
C GLY A 42 17.17 -31.14 -5.96
N SER A 43 16.28 -31.26 -4.98
CA SER A 43 15.05 -32.03 -5.04
C SER A 43 13.81 -31.16 -4.82
N CYS A 44 12.66 -31.66 -5.29
CA CYS A 44 11.37 -31.06 -4.97
C CYS A 44 10.98 -31.30 -3.50
N ASP A 45 11.56 -32.29 -2.83
CA ASP A 45 11.32 -32.57 -1.42
C ASP A 45 12.10 -31.62 -0.50
N ASP A 46 13.19 -31.05 -0.99
CA ASP A 46 14.03 -30.14 -0.21
C ASP A 46 13.28 -28.85 0.16
N PRO A 47 13.50 -28.31 1.38
CA PRO A 47 12.89 -27.05 1.81
C PRO A 47 13.33 -25.89 0.93
N GLU A 48 12.50 -24.85 0.79
CA GLU A 48 12.87 -23.62 0.08
C GLU A 48 13.86 -22.79 0.92
N GLU A 49 14.86 -22.19 0.27
CA GLU A 49 15.79 -21.28 0.93
C GLU A 49 15.04 -20.04 1.44
N PRO A 50 15.22 -19.62 2.71
CA PRO A 50 14.64 -18.37 3.15
C PRO A 50 15.20 -17.22 2.30
N PHE A 51 14.30 -16.37 1.79
CA PHE A 51 14.72 -15.13 1.16
C PHE A 51 15.51 -14.35 2.20
N ALA A 52 16.82 -14.23 2.00
CA ALA A 52 17.65 -13.34 2.78
C ALA A 52 17.26 -11.92 2.35
N GLU A 53 16.13 -11.45 2.87
CA GLU A 53 15.77 -10.05 2.91
C GLU A 53 17.03 -9.35 3.39
N GLN A 54 17.56 -8.44 2.57
CA GLN A 54 18.70 -7.63 2.95
C GLN A 54 18.43 -7.12 4.35
N ARG A 55 19.20 -7.68 5.29
CA ARG A 55 19.19 -7.43 6.72
C ARG A 55 18.64 -6.03 6.97
N SER A 56 17.36 -5.93 7.32
CA SER A 56 16.95 -4.82 8.16
C SER A 56 17.88 -4.95 9.35
N PRO A 57 18.79 -3.99 9.59
CA PRO A 57 19.73 -4.13 10.69
C PRO A 57 18.88 -4.38 11.93
N ALA A 58 19.15 -5.52 12.60
CA ALA A 58 18.55 -5.80 13.89
C ALA A 58 18.76 -4.52 14.72
N VAL A 59 17.65 -3.84 15.01
CA VAL A 59 17.65 -2.55 15.69
C VAL A 59 18.48 -2.73 16.97
N PRO A 60 19.65 -2.08 17.10
CA PRO A 60 20.40 -2.15 18.34
C PRO A 60 19.50 -1.61 19.45
N GLN A 61 19.36 -2.35 20.56
CA GLN A 61 18.51 -1.95 21.70
C GLN A 61 18.99 -0.66 22.40
N SER A 62 20.01 0.01 21.87
CA SER A 62 20.55 1.30 22.30
C SER A 62 20.49 2.36 21.19
N GLU A 63 19.37 2.45 20.48
CA GLU A 63 19.13 3.51 19.48
C GLU A 63 18.94 4.89 20.15
N PRO A 64 19.65 5.95 19.68
CA PRO A 64 19.48 7.30 20.20
C PRO A 64 18.02 7.79 20.06
N LEU A 65 17.49 8.45 21.09
CA LEU A 65 16.08 8.91 21.17
C LEU A 65 15.58 9.67 19.92
N HIS A 66 16.47 10.37 19.23
CA HIS A 66 16.13 11.12 18.01
C HIS A 66 15.76 10.22 16.82
N LEU A 67 16.36 9.04 16.70
CA LEU A 67 16.04 8.10 15.61
C LEU A 67 14.72 7.36 15.89
N ARG A 68 14.48 6.94 17.14
CA ARG A 68 13.17 6.38 17.57
C ARG A 68 12.01 7.32 17.27
N ARG A 69 12.16 8.62 17.55
CA ARG A 69 11.14 9.64 17.23
C ARG A 69 10.84 9.74 15.72
N ARG A 70 11.84 9.55 14.85
CA ARG A 70 11.65 9.58 13.40
C ARG A 70 10.94 8.32 12.87
N VAL A 71 11.19 7.16 13.48
CA VAL A 71 10.50 5.91 13.14
C VAL A 71 9.04 5.94 13.62
N GLU A 72 8.81 6.39 14.85
CA GLU A 72 7.46 6.54 15.44
C GLU A 72 6.59 7.52 14.63
N THR A 73 7.15 8.64 14.19
CA THR A 73 6.43 9.62 13.36
C THR A 73 6.08 9.06 11.98
N ARG A 74 6.97 8.28 11.36
CA ARG A 74 6.70 7.60 10.08
C ARG A 74 5.64 6.51 10.22
N GLU A 75 5.71 5.68 11.26
CA GLU A 75 4.68 4.67 11.54
C GLU A 75 3.33 5.30 11.89
N ALA A 76 3.31 6.38 12.68
CA ALA A 76 2.09 7.11 12.99
C ALA A 76 1.46 7.71 11.73
N THR A 77 2.28 8.23 10.82
CA THR A 77 1.83 8.75 9.52
C THR A 77 1.21 7.65 8.66
N LEU A 78 1.87 6.48 8.58
CA LEU A 78 1.36 5.32 7.83
C LEU A 78 0.08 4.76 8.47
N ARG A 79 0.01 4.63 9.79
CA ARG A 79 -1.20 4.19 10.51
C ARG A 79 -2.37 5.15 10.31
N THR A 80 -2.10 6.46 10.32
CA THR A 80 -3.12 7.49 10.05
C THR A 80 -3.61 7.41 8.61
N PHE A 81 -2.69 7.24 7.66
CA PHE A 81 -3.02 7.09 6.23
C PHE A 81 -3.85 5.83 5.97
N CYS A 82 -3.35 4.66 6.37
CA CYS A 82 -4.05 3.37 6.20
C CYS A 82 -5.39 3.34 6.94
N GLY A 83 -5.45 3.86 8.17
CA GLY A 83 -6.70 3.92 8.93
C GLY A 83 -7.75 4.85 8.30
N SER A 84 -7.31 5.93 7.64
CA SER A 84 -8.22 6.84 6.94
C SER A 84 -8.73 6.25 5.62
N TRP A 85 -7.88 5.49 4.91
CA TRP A 85 -8.29 4.74 3.73
C TRP A 85 -9.26 3.60 4.07
N ALA A 86 -9.00 2.82 5.12
CA ALA A 86 -9.92 1.78 5.59
C ALA A 86 -11.29 2.36 6.00
N ARG A 87 -11.31 3.54 6.65
CA ARG A 87 -12.56 4.26 6.96
C ARG A 87 -13.29 4.74 5.70
N ARG A 88 -12.58 5.17 4.66
CA ARG A 88 -13.18 5.55 3.37
C ARG A 88 -13.87 4.36 2.72
N LEU A 89 -13.20 3.20 2.65
CA LEU A 89 -13.80 1.98 2.12
C LEU A 89 -15.04 1.55 2.92
N ALA A 90 -14.97 1.58 4.25
CA ALA A 90 -16.13 1.28 5.08
C ALA A 90 -17.29 2.26 4.81
N LEU A 91 -17.00 3.55 4.64
CA LEU A 91 -18.01 4.54 4.29
C LEU A 91 -18.57 4.34 2.88
N GLU A 92 -17.77 3.89 1.90
CA GLU A 92 -18.20 3.56 0.55
C GLU A 92 -19.13 2.33 0.52
N GLU A 93 -18.87 1.31 1.33
CA GLU A 93 -19.79 0.17 1.53
C GLU A 93 -21.11 0.65 2.14
N HIS A 94 -21.07 1.50 3.17
CA HIS A 94 -22.27 2.07 3.80
C HIS A 94 -22.98 3.11 2.91
N ALA A 95 -22.28 3.77 1.99
CA ALA A 95 -22.85 4.70 1.02
C ALA A 95 -23.49 3.94 -0.14
N SER A 96 -22.86 2.87 -0.62
CA SER A 96 -23.42 1.97 -1.64
C SER A 96 -24.69 1.28 -1.13
N ALA A 97 -24.72 0.89 0.15
CA ALA A 97 -25.94 0.38 0.81
C ALA A 97 -27.07 1.42 0.89
N ARG A 98 -26.73 2.72 1.00
CA ARG A 98 -27.71 3.83 1.02
C ARG A 98 -28.14 4.28 -0.39
N ASN A 99 -27.25 4.16 -1.38
CA ASN A 99 -27.53 4.58 -2.77
C ASN A 99 -28.59 3.68 -3.44
N SER A 100 -28.71 2.42 -3.00
CA SER A 100 -29.80 1.53 -3.42
C SER A 100 -31.18 1.93 -2.88
N ALA A 101 -31.26 2.87 -1.93
CA ALA A 101 -32.50 3.22 -1.23
C ALA A 101 -33.05 4.63 -1.55
N GLN A 102 -32.39 5.44 -2.38
CA GLN A 102 -32.78 6.85 -2.52
C GLN A 102 -32.72 7.37 -3.98
N GLU A 103 -33.54 6.78 -4.84
CA GLU A 103 -34.06 7.46 -6.04
C GLU A 103 -35.27 8.33 -5.67
N SER A 104 -35.06 9.48 -5.05
CA SER A 104 -35.94 10.67 -5.15
C SER A 104 -35.59 11.69 -4.08
N GLY A 105 -35.13 12.88 -4.48
CA GLY A 105 -35.00 14.02 -3.58
C GLY A 105 -34.05 15.08 -4.14
N GLY A 106 -34.62 16.19 -4.60
CA GLY A 106 -33.88 17.30 -5.20
C GLY A 106 -32.71 17.79 -4.35
N ARG A 107 -31.57 18.03 -5.02
CA ARG A 107 -30.30 18.44 -4.38
C ARG A 107 -30.43 19.87 -3.82
N ALA A 108 -30.74 20.00 -2.54
CA ALA A 108 -30.48 21.22 -1.79
C ALA A 108 -28.98 21.27 -1.45
N GLY A 109 -28.22 22.09 -2.18
CA GLY A 109 -26.79 22.29 -1.97
C GLY A 109 -26.24 23.42 -2.85
N GLY A 110 -25.12 24.01 -2.43
CA GLY A 110 -24.47 25.12 -3.12
C GLY A 110 -22.95 24.98 -3.11
N MET A 111 -22.23 25.74 -3.93
CA MET A 111 -20.77 25.70 -3.93
C MET A 111 -20.19 26.54 -2.79
N MET A 112 -19.19 26.02 -2.08
CA MET A 112 -18.50 26.75 -1.02
C MET A 112 -17.01 26.41 -0.94
N TRP A 113 -16.26 27.30 -0.32
CA TRP A 113 -14.89 27.04 0.10
C TRP A 113 -14.85 26.43 1.50
N VAL A 114 -14.07 25.37 1.66
CA VAL A 114 -13.86 24.71 2.94
C VAL A 114 -12.36 24.54 3.20
N GLN A 115 -11.95 24.72 4.45
CA GLN A 115 -10.56 24.55 4.86
C GLN A 115 -10.34 23.12 5.37
N CYS A 116 -9.32 22.45 4.85
CA CYS A 116 -8.91 21.15 5.35
C CYS A 116 -8.34 21.26 6.76
N SER A 117 -8.90 20.54 7.73
CA SER A 117 -8.42 20.53 9.12
C SER A 117 -7.06 19.84 9.32
N ALA A 118 -6.51 19.17 8.29
CA ALA A 118 -5.21 18.50 8.36
C ALA A 118 -4.06 19.28 7.70
N CYS A 119 -4.28 19.82 6.49
CA CYS A 119 -3.24 20.51 5.73
C CYS A 119 -3.49 22.02 5.58
N SER A 120 -4.59 22.51 6.13
CA SER A 120 -5.02 23.92 6.11
C SER A 120 -5.26 24.51 4.71
N LYS A 121 -5.16 23.70 3.65
CA LYS A 121 -5.47 24.11 2.27
C LYS A 121 -6.96 24.31 2.09
N TRP A 122 -7.29 25.29 1.26
CA TRP A 122 -8.66 25.57 0.86
C TRP A 122 -9.07 24.74 -0.34
N ARG A 123 -10.32 24.28 -0.32
CA ARG A 123 -10.91 23.43 -1.35
C ARG A 123 -12.29 23.94 -1.72
N TYR A 124 -12.57 23.94 -3.02
CA TYR A 124 -13.89 24.25 -3.53
C TYR A 124 -14.72 22.97 -3.59
N ILE A 125 -15.87 22.98 -2.95
CA ILE A 125 -16.75 21.81 -2.83
C ILE A 125 -18.19 22.20 -3.13
N TRP A 126 -18.97 21.23 -3.59
CA TRP A 126 -20.42 21.33 -3.52
C TRP A 126 -20.88 20.92 -2.12
N CYS A 127 -21.33 21.87 -1.30
CA CYS A 127 -21.89 21.54 -0.01
C CYS A 127 -23.30 21.01 -0.16
N ASN A 128 -23.54 19.86 0.46
CA ASN A 128 -24.88 19.37 0.78
C ASN A 128 -25.10 19.52 2.30
N ALA A 129 -26.30 19.18 2.77
CA ALA A 129 -26.64 19.25 4.19
C ALA A 129 -25.65 18.47 5.09
N THR A 130 -25.06 17.38 4.61
CA THR A 130 -24.09 16.57 5.36
C THR A 130 -22.73 17.28 5.48
N THR A 131 -22.25 17.92 4.43
CA THR A 131 -20.98 18.67 4.48
C THR A 131 -21.10 19.93 5.33
N ALA A 132 -22.24 20.62 5.28
CA ALA A 132 -22.51 21.81 6.09
C ALA A 132 -22.57 21.50 7.60
N ALA A 133 -22.95 20.27 7.98
CA ALA A 133 -23.03 19.84 9.37
C ALA A 133 -21.68 19.35 9.95
N ALA A 134 -20.64 19.20 9.14
CA ALA A 134 -19.36 18.66 9.59
C ALA A 134 -18.50 19.74 10.26
N GLU A 135 -18.25 19.62 11.57
CA GLU A 135 -17.35 20.52 12.31
C GLU A 135 -15.88 20.46 11.82
N ARG A 136 -15.48 19.34 11.19
CA ARG A 136 -14.15 19.13 10.62
C ARG A 136 -14.26 18.49 9.26
N TRP A 137 -13.59 19.09 8.28
CA TRP A 137 -13.54 18.63 6.90
C TRP A 137 -12.10 18.39 6.47
N PHE A 138 -11.88 17.42 5.59
CA PHE A 138 -10.54 17.03 5.12
C PHE A 138 -10.53 16.93 3.60
N CYS A 139 -9.38 17.18 2.94
CA CYS A 139 -9.25 17.09 1.47
C CYS A 139 -9.81 15.78 0.91
N VAL A 140 -9.60 14.67 1.62
CA VAL A 140 -10.13 13.35 1.24
C VAL A 140 -11.66 13.25 1.21
N GLN A 141 -12.38 14.23 1.73
CA GLN A 141 -13.83 14.33 1.67
C GLN A 141 -14.32 15.19 0.50
N ASN A 142 -13.41 15.67 -0.36
CA ASN A 142 -13.80 16.35 -1.60
C ASN A 142 -14.34 15.34 -2.60
N THR A 143 -15.65 15.35 -2.80
CA THR A 143 -16.34 14.55 -3.80
C THR A 143 -16.71 15.35 -5.05
N TYR A 144 -16.45 16.65 -5.05
CA TYR A 144 -16.73 17.54 -6.19
C TYR A 144 -15.55 17.59 -7.16
N ASP A 145 -14.32 17.61 -6.64
CA ASP A 145 -13.09 17.60 -7.44
C ASP A 145 -12.09 16.58 -6.86
N GLU A 146 -11.99 15.45 -7.54
CA GLU A 146 -11.12 14.34 -7.16
C GLU A 146 -9.64 14.69 -7.26
N SER A 147 -9.25 15.58 -8.18
CA SER A 147 -7.86 16.02 -8.32
C SER A 147 -7.38 16.75 -7.07
N MET A 148 -8.32 17.39 -6.37
CA MET A 148 -8.10 18.14 -5.14
C MET A 148 -8.42 17.32 -3.88
N ALA A 149 -8.77 16.04 -4.02
CA ALA A 149 -9.17 15.14 -2.93
C ALA A 149 -7.98 14.56 -2.13
N SER A 150 -6.87 15.30 -2.08
CA SER A 150 -5.64 14.93 -1.38
C SER A 150 -4.95 16.17 -0.78
N CYS A 151 -4.26 15.97 0.34
CA CYS A 151 -3.41 16.99 0.94
C CYS A 151 -2.15 17.27 0.12
N SER A 152 -1.75 16.34 -0.76
CA SER A 152 -0.62 16.52 -1.68
C SER A 152 -0.99 17.33 -2.92
N ALA A 153 -2.28 17.47 -3.23
CA ALA A 153 -2.73 18.28 -4.35
C ALA A 153 -2.40 19.77 -4.10
N PRO A 154 -1.93 20.51 -5.12
CA PRO A 154 -1.61 21.93 -4.99
C PRO A 154 -2.84 22.74 -4.54
N GLN A 155 -2.61 23.94 -4.00
CA GLN A 155 -3.68 24.89 -3.77
C GLN A 155 -3.71 25.84 -4.97
N GLU A 156 -4.91 26.14 -5.48
CA GLU A 156 -5.11 27.22 -6.43
C GLU A 156 -4.86 28.60 -5.79
#